data_AF-A0A356PAH0-F1
#
_entry.id   AF-A0A356PAH0-F1
#
_cell.length_a   1.000
_cell.length_b   1.000
_cell.length_c   1.000
_cell.angle_alpha   90.00
_cell.angle_beta   90.00
_cell.angle_gamma   90.00
#
_symmetry.space_group_name_H-M   'P 1'
#
loop_
_entity.id
_entity.type
_entity.pdbx_description
1 polymer ?
#
loop_
_entity_poly.entity_id
_entity_poly.type
_entity_poly.pdbx_seq_one_letter_code
_entity_poly.pdbx_strand_id
1 'polypeptide(L)' 'MTSLGAMLGIVVVLALVFDYINGFHDTANAIATSVSTRALTPRRAVILASLLNLVGALYSTGVAQT' A
#
# COMPACT_ATOMS: atom_id res chain seq x y z
N MET A 1 19.68 15.26 23.87
CA MET A 1 18.44 14.50 24.14
C MET A 1 17.42 14.90 23.09
N THR A 2 17.44 14.30 21.89
CA THR A 2 16.33 14.46 20.95
C THR A 2 15.09 13.88 21.62
N SER A 3 14.00 14.64 21.65
CA SER A 3 12.77 14.19 22.30
C SER A 3 12.26 12.92 21.60
N LEU A 4 11.84 11.92 22.38
CA LEU A 4 11.26 10.68 21.86
C LEU A 4 10.15 10.94 20.82
N GLY A 5 9.37 12.00 21.03
CA GLY A 5 8.34 12.45 20.09
C GLY A 5 8.88 12.88 18.72
N ALA A 6 10.06 13.52 18.66
CA ALA A 6 10.66 13.90 17.38
C ALA A 6 11.13 12.66 16.59
N MET A 7 11.72 11.67 17.26
CA MET A 7 12.10 10.39 16.61
C MET A 7 10.87 9.63 16.13
N LEU A 8 9.82 9.51 16.94
CA LEU A 8 8.58 8.86 16.54
C LEU A 8 7.94 9.54 15.32
N GLY A 9 7.87 10.88 15.32
CA GLY A 9 7.36 11.63 14.18
C GLY A 9 8.11 11.32 12.89
N ILE A 10 9.45 11.27 12.94
CA ILE A 10 10.28 10.93 11.79
C ILE A 10 10.00 9.50 11.30
N VAL A 11 9.93 8.53 12.21
CA VAL A 11 9.67 7.12 11.85
C VAL A 11 8.30 6.96 11.21
N VAL A 12 7.26 7.60 11.75
CA VAL A 12 5.90 7.54 11.17
C VAL A 12 5.88 8.15 9.77
N VAL A 13 6.54 9.31 9.57
CA VAL A 13 6.61 9.93 8.23
C VAL A 13 7.33 9.02 7.25
N LEU A 14 8.46 8.42 7.64
CA LEU A 14 9.20 7.51 6.78
C LEU A 14 8.38 6.24 6.46
N ALA A 15 7.68 5.68 7.43
CA ALA A 15 6.80 4.53 7.24
C ALA A 15 5.67 4.85 6.25
N LEU A 16 5.02 6.01 6.39
CA LEU A 16 3.97 6.45 5.45
C LEU A 16 4.50 6.65 4.02
N VAL A 17 5.70 7.23 3.88
CA VAL A 17 6.33 7.40 2.55
C VAL A 17 6.68 6.04 1.94
N PHE A 18 7.21 5.12 2.75
CA PHE A 18 7.51 3.77 2.32
C PHE A 18 6.24 3.04 1.87
N ASP A 19 5.19 3.01 2.69
CA ASP A 19 3.92 2.36 2.37
C ASP A 19 3.27 2.95 1.11
N TYR A 20 3.34 4.28 0.94
CA TYR A 20 2.86 4.94 -0.27
C TYR A 20 3.58 4.40 -1.51
N ILE A 21 4.91 4.37 -1.51
CA ILE A 21 5.72 3.89 -2.65
C ILE A 21 5.45 2.39 -2.93
N ASN A 22 5.34 1.56 -1.90
CA ASN A 22 4.99 0.15 -2.07
C ASN A 22 3.58 -0.02 -2.67
N GLY A 23 2.61 0.78 -2.20
CA GLY A 23 1.24 0.76 -2.72
C GLY A 23 1.12 1.04 -4.23
N PHE A 24 1.99 1.87 -4.81
CA PHE A 24 2.01 2.06 -6.28
C PHE A 24 2.47 0.82 -7.02
N HIS A 25 3.54 0.19 -6.55
CA HIS A 25 4.07 -1.03 -7.16
C HIS A 25 3.06 -2.18 -7.03
N ASP A 26 2.43 -2.33 -5.87
CA ASP A 26 1.41 -3.34 -5.64
C ASP A 26 0.18 -3.11 -6.52
N THR A 27 -0.24 -1.86 -6.69
CA THR A 27 -1.35 -1.51 -7.58
C THR A 27 -1.01 -1.90 -9.03
N ALA A 28 0.21 -1.61 -9.50
CA ALA A 28 0.64 -1.98 -10.85
C ALA A 28 0.63 -3.50 -11.06
N ASN A 29 1.16 -4.25 -10.09
CA ASN A 29 1.19 -5.71 -10.14
C ASN A 29 -0.23 -6.32 -10.09
N ALA A 30 -1.10 -5.79 -9.24
CA ALA A 30 -2.47 -6.29 -9.07
C ALA A 30 -3.36 -6.06 -10.31
N ILE A 31 -3.14 -4.97 -11.06
CA ILE A 31 -3.99 -4.62 -12.20
C ILE A 31 -3.43 -5.06 -13.56
N ALA A 32 -2.16 -5.44 -13.64
CA ALA A 32 -1.47 -5.75 -14.90
C ALA A 32 -2.25 -6.74 -15.78
N THR A 33 -2.72 -7.85 -15.20
CA THR A 33 -3.46 -8.89 -15.93
C THR A 33 -4.86 -8.43 -16.32
N SER A 34 -5.61 -7.82 -15.41
CA SER A 34 -7.01 -7.43 -15.65
C SER A 34 -7.14 -6.26 -16.64
N VAL A 35 -6.14 -5.38 -16.68
CA VAL A 35 -6.07 -4.26 -17.63
C VAL A 35 -5.52 -4.70 -18.98
N SER A 36 -4.46 -5.52 -19.03
CA SER A 36 -3.89 -5.99 -20.31
C SER A 36 -4.85 -6.89 -21.10
N THR A 37 -5.65 -7.71 -20.41
CA THR A 37 -6.70 -8.54 -21.01
C THR A 37 -7.99 -7.77 -21.33
N ARG A 38 -8.06 -6.49 -20.95
CA ARG A 38 -9.24 -5.62 -21.09
C ARG A 38 -10.48 -6.11 -20.32
N ALA A 39 -10.30 -6.95 -19.30
CA ALA A 39 -11.37 -7.38 -18.42
C ALA A 39 -11.91 -6.23 -17.55
N LEU A 40 -11.05 -5.29 -17.17
CA LEU A 40 -11.40 -4.09 -16.41
C LEU A 40 -10.82 -2.83 -17.07
N THR A 41 -11.53 -1.71 -16.95
CA THR A 41 -10.96 -0.40 -17.30
C THR A 41 -9.91 -0.02 -16.26
N PRO A 42 -8.83 0.70 -16.63
CA PRO A 42 -7.75 1.06 -15.70
C PRO A 42 -8.25 1.71 -14.40
N ARG A 43 -9.24 2.61 -14.51
CA ARG A 43 -9.82 3.27 -13.35
C ARG A 43 -10.53 2.30 -12.39
N ARG A 44 -11.30 1.35 -12.91
CA ARG A 44 -11.99 0.34 -12.09
C ARG A 44 -11.00 -0.62 -11.43
N ALA A 45 -9.97 -1.02 -12.18
CA ALA A 45 -8.92 -1.89 -11.67
C ALA A 45 -8.15 -1.23 -10.51
N VAL A 46 -7.77 0.06 -10.64
CA VAL A 46 -7.10 0.81 -9.56
C VAL A 46 -7.98 0.95 -8.32
N ILE A 47 -9.26 1.29 -8.49
CA ILE A 47 -10.18 1.39 -7.34
C ILE A 47 -10.29 0.05 -6.62
N LEU A 48 -10.49 -1.04 -7.36
CA LEU A 48 -10.56 -2.38 -6.77
C LEU A 48 -9.25 -2.78 -6.08
N ALA A 49 -8.10 -2.54 -6.72
CA ALA A 49 -6.78 -2.84 -6.16
C ALA A 49 -6.53 -2.07 -4.85
N SER A 50 -6.83 -0.76 -4.83
CA SER A 50 -6.67 0.07 -3.63
C SER A 50 -7.56 -0.40 -2.46
N LEU A 51 -8.81 -0.81 -2.75
CA LEU A 51 -9.72 -1.31 -1.72
C LEU A 51 -9.26 -2.66 -1.17
N LEU A 52 -8.85 -3.60 -2.03
CA LEU A 52 -8.37 -4.90 -1.59
C LEU A 52 -7.03 -4.83 -0.87
N ASN A 53 -6.13 -3.94 -1.28
CA ASN A 53 -4.86 -3.71 -0.58
C ASN A 53 -5.11 -3.14 0.83
N LEU A 54 -6.04 -2.17 0.97
CA LEU A 54 -6.45 -1.66 2.28
C LEU A 54 -7.09 -2.74 3.16
N VAL A 55 -8.00 -3.54 2.61
CA VAL A 55 -8.64 -4.64 3.36
C VAL A 55 -7.59 -5.67 3.81
N GLY A 56 -6.64 -6.02 2.94
CA GLY A 56 -5.54 -6.92 3.29
C GLY A 56 -4.69 -6.39 4.44
N ALA A 57 -4.32 -5.10 4.39
CA ALA A 57 -3.54 -4.45 5.43
C ALA A 57 -4.27 -4.41 6.78
N LEU A 58 -5.60 -4.23 6.78
CA LEU A 58 -6.42 -4.24 8.00
C LEU A 58 -6.68 -5.67 8.53
N TYR A 59 -6.71 -6.65 7.64
CA TYR A 59 -7.06 -8.03 7.98
C TYR A 59 -5.88 -8.83 8.56
N SER A 60 -4.64 -8.52 8.17
CA SER A 60 -3.47 -9.30 8.56
C SER A 60 -2.26 -8.45 8.93
N THR A 61 -1.71 -8.72 10.12
CA THR A 61 -0.41 -8.19 10.58
C THR A 61 0.69 -9.24 10.54
N GLY A 62 0.44 -10.43 9.98
CA GLY A 62 1.35 -11.56 10.07
C GLY A 62 2.75 -11.27 9.52
N VAL A 63 2.84 -10.55 8.40
CA VAL A 63 4.12 -10.12 7.79
C VAL A 63 4.80 -9.01 8.59
N ALA A 64 4.03 -8.17 9.30
CA ALA A 64 4.59 -7.12 10.14
C ALA A 64 5.22 -7.66 11.44
N GLN A 65 4.92 -8.90 11.81
CA GLN A 65 5.40 -9.56 13.03
C GLN A 65 6.57 -10.53 12.79
N THR A 66 6.86 -10.87 11.53
CA THR A 66 8.03 -11.67 11.11
C THR A 66 9.22 -10.78 10.81
#